data_AF-A0A2V8R530-F1
#
_entry.id   AF-A0A2V8R530-F1
#
_cell.length_a   1.000
_cell.length_b   1.000
_cell.length_c   1.000
_cell.angle_alpha   90.00
_cell.angle_beta   90.00
_cell.angle_gamma   90.00
#
_symmetry.space_group_name_H-M   'P 1'
#
loop_
_entity.id
_entity.type
_entity.pdbx_description
1 polymer ?
#
loop_
_entity_poly.entity_id
_entity_poly.type
_entity_poly.pdbx_seq_one_letter_code
_entity_poly.pdbx_strand_id
1 'polypeptide(L)'
;MYALNVRTNHIHTVVSIGSVSPERALSAFKANATRQMRQDGCWRQDQSPWAEKGSKRYLWNERSVAQAIEYVLNGQGDELPDFD
;
A
#
# COMPACT_ATOMS: atom_id res chain seq x y z
N MET A 1 0.34 -3.24 11.80
CA MET A 1 0.90 -2.51 10.64
C MET A 1 2.19 -1.87 11.10
N TYR A 2 3.22 -1.81 10.26
CA TYR A 2 4.53 -1.25 10.61
C TYR A 2 4.85 0.05 9.88
N ALA A 3 4.50 0.16 8.59
CA ALA A 3 4.71 1.36 7.81
C ALA A 3 3.68 1.46 6.67
N LEU A 4 3.36 2.68 6.26
CA LEU A 4 2.49 2.99 5.14
C LEU A 4 2.96 4.31 4.53
N ASN A 5 3.04 4.36 3.20
CA ASN A 5 3.25 5.58 2.47
C ASN A 5 2.36 5.57 1.23
N VAL A 6 1.52 6.60 1.10
CA VAL A 6 0.54 6.76 0.03
C VAL A 6 0.98 7.92 -0.84
N ARG A 7 1.18 7.65 -2.12
CA ARG A 7 1.53 8.63 -3.14
C ARG A 7 0.36 8.79 -4.10
N THR A 8 0.42 9.82 -4.94
CA THR A 8 -0.64 10.12 -5.93
C THR A 8 -0.82 9.00 -6.97
N ASN A 9 0.17 8.13 -7.17
CA ASN A 9 0.15 7.07 -8.18
C ASN A 9 0.53 5.67 -7.67
N HIS A 10 0.96 5.52 -6.42
CA HIS A 10 1.32 4.22 -5.85
C HIS A 10 1.27 4.24 -4.31
N ILE A 11 1.29 3.05 -3.71
CA ILE A 11 1.28 2.87 -2.25
C ILE A 11 2.29 1.79 -1.86
N HIS A 12 3.00 2.01 -0.76
CA HIS A 12 3.82 0.99 -0.10
C HIS A 12 3.37 0.76 1.34
N THR A 13 3.42 -0.49 1.80
CA THR A 13 3.12 -0.83 3.19
C THR A 13 3.95 -2.01 3.68
N VAL A 14 4.28 -2.00 4.97
CA VAL A 14 4.90 -3.12 5.69
C VAL A 14 3.91 -3.59 6.76
N VAL A 15 3.51 -4.86 6.69
CA VAL A 15 2.49 -5.45 7.56
C VAL A 15 2.84 -6.89 7.92
N SER A 16 2.45 -7.33 9.12
CA SER A 16 2.31 -8.76 9.43
C SER A 16 0.94 -9.22 8.98
N ILE A 17 0.89 -10.29 8.18
CA ILE A 17 -0.36 -10.85 7.63
C ILE A 17 -0.72 -12.23 8.23
N GLY A 18 -0.02 -12.64 9.30
CA GLY A 18 -0.22 -13.94 9.94
C GLY A 18 0.01 -15.09 8.96
N SER A 19 -0.94 -16.02 8.90
CA SER A 19 -0.93 -17.18 7.99
C SER A 19 -1.54 -16.90 6.60
N VAL A 20 -1.95 -15.66 6.32
CA VAL A 20 -2.54 -15.29 5.02
C VAL A 20 -1.44 -15.17 3.96
N SER A 21 -1.73 -15.56 2.72
CA SER A 21 -0.79 -15.35 1.61
C SER A 21 -0.70 -13.87 1.21
N PRO A 22 0.47 -13.38 0.77
CA PRO A 22 0.63 -12.01 0.28
C PRO A 22 -0.33 -11.66 -0.86
N GLU A 23 -0.66 -12.60 -1.74
CA GLU A 23 -1.61 -12.41 -2.85
C GLU A 23 -2.99 -12.07 -2.31
N ARG A 24 -3.46 -12.83 -1.31
CA ARG A 24 -4.78 -12.62 -0.70
C ARG A 24 -4.81 -11.31 0.08
N ALA A 25 -3.75 -10.99 0.81
CA ALA A 25 -3.63 -9.71 1.52
C ALA A 25 -3.66 -8.52 0.54
N LEU A 26 -2.90 -8.59 -0.56
CA LEU A 26 -2.88 -7.54 -1.58
C LEU A 26 -4.26 -7.34 -2.24
N SER A 27 -4.93 -8.43 -2.62
CA SER A 27 -6.28 -8.36 -3.19
C SER A 27 -7.29 -7.76 -2.21
N ALA A 28 -7.18 -8.11 -0.93
CA ALA A 28 -8.03 -7.53 0.12
C ALA A 28 -7.76 -6.03 0.31
N PHE A 29 -6.51 -5.58 0.29
CA PHE A 29 -6.17 -4.16 0.39
C PHE A 29 -6.74 -3.37 -0.79
N LYS A 30 -6.51 -3.84 -2.02
CA LYS A 30 -7.05 -3.20 -3.22
C LYS A 30 -8.57 -3.09 -3.18
N ALA A 31 -9.26 -4.19 -2.87
CA ALA A 31 -10.73 -4.21 -2.83
C ALA A 31 -11.30 -3.29 -1.74
N ASN A 32 -10.74 -3.33 -0.52
CA ASN A 32 -11.19 -2.48 0.58
C ASN A 32 -10.92 -1.00 0.29
N ALA A 33 -9.75 -0.65 -0.24
CA ALA A 33 -9.42 0.73 -0.59
C ALA A 33 -10.33 1.25 -1.71
N THR A 34 -10.59 0.45 -2.75
CA THR A 34 -11.54 0.84 -3.81
C THR A 34 -12.96 1.04 -3.26
N ARG A 35 -13.42 0.17 -2.35
CA ARG A 35 -14.72 0.35 -1.70
C ARG A 35 -14.78 1.66 -0.91
N GLN A 36 -13.75 1.93 -0.10
CA GLN A 36 -13.68 3.15 0.71
C GLN A 36 -13.64 4.41 -0.17
N MET A 37 -12.78 4.44 -1.18
CA MET A 37 -12.70 5.57 -2.12
C MET A 37 -14.01 5.85 -2.88
N ARG A 38 -14.78 4.79 -3.16
CA ARG A 38 -16.14 4.93 -3.74
C ARG A 38 -17.13 5.51 -2.75
N GLN A 39 -17.09 5.06 -1.49
CA GLN A 39 -17.95 5.58 -0.43
C GLN A 39 -17.66 7.06 -0.14
N ASP A 40 -16.38 7.45 -0.17
CA ASP A 40 -15.92 8.83 0.02
C ASP A 40 -16.12 9.70 -1.24
N GLY A 41 -16.56 9.10 -2.35
CA GLY A 41 -16.84 9.80 -3.60
C GLY A 41 -15.60 10.28 -4.37
N CYS A 42 -14.39 9.91 -3.94
CA CYS A 42 -13.12 10.27 -4.58
C CYS A 42 -12.72 9.29 -5.71
N TRP A 43 -13.38 8.15 -5.82
CA TRP A 43 -13.27 7.26 -6.99
C TRP A 43 -14.65 6.89 -7.54
N ARG A 44 -15.01 7.44 -8.71
CA ARG A 44 -16.33 7.24 -9.34
C ARG A 44 -16.30 6.34 -10.57
N GLN A 45 -15.13 5.85 -10.94
CA GLN A 45 -14.99 4.97 -12.11
C GLN A 45 -15.42 3.54 -11.77
N ASP A 46 -16.05 2.89 -12.75
CA ASP A 46 -16.42 1.46 -12.66
C ASP A 46 -15.18 0.57 -12.60
N GLN A 47 -14.11 0.99 -13.27
CA GLN A 47 -12.83 0.29 -13.27
C GLN A 47 -12.07 0.49 -11.96
N SER A 48 -11.23 -0.50 -11.63
CA SER A 48 -10.33 -0.45 -10.48
C SER A 48 -9.23 0.61 -10.70
N PRO A 49 -8.85 1.40 -9.68
CA PRO A 49 -7.71 2.31 -9.76
C PRO A 49 -6.36 1.57 -9.76
N TRP A 50 -6.35 0.29 -9.37
CA TRP A 50 -5.13 -0.49 -9.22
C TRP A 50 -4.78 -1.21 -10.51
N ALA A 51 -3.47 -1.23 -10.85
CA ALA A 51 -2.91 -2.20 -11.77
C ALA A 51 -3.25 -3.63 -11.31
N GLU A 52 -3.27 -4.60 -12.23
CA GLU A 52 -3.64 -5.99 -11.92
C GLU A 52 -2.73 -6.60 -10.84
N LYS A 53 -1.40 -6.48 -11.03
CA LYS A 53 -0.38 -7.05 -10.13
C LYS A 53 0.07 -6.05 -9.06
N GLY A 54 1.01 -6.47 -8.23
CA GLY A 54 1.65 -5.63 -7.21
C GLY A 54 2.80 -6.37 -6.55
N SER A 55 3.85 -5.62 -6.21
CA SER A 55 5.04 -6.14 -5.56
C SER A 55 4.71 -6.68 -4.17
N LYS A 56 5.19 -7.88 -3.86
CA LYS A 56 4.99 -8.57 -2.58
C LYS A 56 6.31 -9.22 -2.20
N ARG A 57 6.86 -8.87 -1.04
CA ARG A 57 8.15 -9.38 -0.57
C ARG A 57 8.00 -9.85 0.87
N TYR A 58 8.41 -11.10 1.13
CA TYR A 58 8.54 -11.59 2.50
C TYR A 58 9.78 -10.98 3.15
N LEU A 59 9.65 -10.62 4.43
CA LEU A 59 10.72 -10.08 5.25
C LEU A 59 10.96 -11.07 6.38
N TRP A 60 12.09 -11.77 6.33
CA TRP A 60 12.35 -12.96 7.15
C TRP A 60 13.06 -12.66 8.48
N ASN A 61 13.59 -11.45 8.64
CA ASN A 61 14.30 -11.05 9.84
C ASN A 61 14.08 -9.58 10.16
N GLU A 62 14.36 -9.21 11.41
CA GLU A 62 14.16 -7.86 11.95
C GLU A 62 14.90 -6.80 11.14
N ARG A 63 16.13 -7.08 10.68
CA ARG A 63 16.89 -6.15 9.84
C ARG A 63 16.17 -5.85 8.53
N SER A 64 15.63 -6.87 7.86
CA SER A 64 14.86 -6.68 6.61
C SER A 64 13.56 -5.93 6.83
N VAL A 65 12.93 -6.11 8.00
CA VAL A 65 11.74 -5.34 8.41
C VAL A 65 12.11 -3.88 8.60
N ALA A 66 13.16 -3.59 9.38
CA ALA A 66 13.63 -2.23 9.62
C ALA A 66 14.01 -1.50 8.32
N GLN A 67 14.75 -2.16 7.41
CA GLN A 67 15.11 -1.59 6.11
C GLN A 67 13.89 -1.33 5.22
N ALA A 68 12.87 -2.21 5.27
CA ALA A 68 11.65 -1.99 4.52
C ALA A 68 10.84 -0.82 5.09
N ILE A 69 10.76 -0.69 6.42
CA ILE A 69 10.12 0.45 7.09
C ILE A 69 10.80 1.75 6.65
N GLU A 70 12.13 1.82 6.74
CA GLU A 70 12.92 2.98 6.32
C GLU A 70 12.65 3.36 4.86
N TYR A 71 12.70 2.38 3.96
CA TYR A 71 12.38 2.60 2.55
C TYR A 71 10.95 3.10 2.35
N VAL A 72 9.95 2.52 3.03
CA VAL A 72 8.55 2.94 2.88
C VAL A 72 8.35 4.36 3.41
N LEU A 73 8.97 4.74 4.53
CA LEU A 73 8.78 6.07 5.10
C LEU A 73 9.55 7.14 4.34
N ASN A 74 10.82 6.87 3.99
CA ASN A 74 11.76 7.91 3.55
C ASN A 74 12.26 7.72 2.10
N GLY A 75 11.91 6.61 1.45
CA GLY A 75 12.43 6.24 0.11
C GLY A 75 11.46 6.42 -1.05
N GLN A 76 10.32 7.10 -0.87
CA GLN A 76 9.24 7.21 -1.88
C GLN A 76 9.23 8.55 -2.66
N GLY A 77 10.34 9.28 -2.61
CA GLY A 77 10.49 10.61 -3.18
C GLY A 77 10.13 11.73 -2.19
N ASP A 78 10.21 12.97 -2.68
CA ASP A 78 10.02 14.19 -1.88
C ASP A 78 8.59 14.33 -1.33
N GLU A 79 8.36 15.28 -0.44
CA GLU A 79 7.03 15.56 0.09
C GLU A 79 6.02 15.86 -1.03
N LEU A 80 4.78 15.41 -0.85
CA LEU A 80 3.72 15.77 -1.78
C LEU A 80 3.42 17.27 -1.60
N PRO A 81 3.14 18.00 -2.70
CA PRO A 81 2.74 19.39 -2.59
C PRO A 81 1.45 19.51 -1.78
N ASP A 82 1.33 20.58 -1.03
CA ASP A 82 0.08 20.92 -0.35
C ASP A 82 -0.96 21.37 -1.38
N PHE A 83 -2.17 20.86 -1.25
CA PHE A 83 -3.29 21.18 -2.12
C PHE A 83 -4.36 21.88 -1.28
N ASP A 84 -4.00 23.05 -0.75
CA ASP A 84 -4.93 24.00 -0.12
C ASP A 84 -6.05 24.44 -1.08
#